data_AF-A0A558BVN6-F1
#
_entry.id   AF-A0A558BVN6-F1
#
_cell.length_a   1.000
_cell.length_b   1.000
_cell.length_c   1.000
_cell.angle_alpha   90.00
_cell.angle_beta   90.00
_cell.angle_gamma   90.00
#
_symmetry.space_group_name_H-M   'P 1'
#
loop_
_entity.id
_entity.type
_entity.pdbx_description
1 polymer ?
#
loop_
_entity_poly.entity_id
_entity_poly.type
_entity_poly.pdbx_seq_one_letter_code
_entity_poly.pdbx_strand_id
1 'polypeptide(L)'
;MTSYETLLHLAFRTPADQQHYLTPAVLGAYTGFEQAAPREQGFRFEQWRLGVATSLLRLLADLGDHDEARRAADVLHRALSTARSPEDIDKQIHKESKLFDQVYTNLYVNDEGEALLDLFARTLDADAPDLLAQVNDEAVDLARELDFEARNDDEDE
;
A
#
# COMPACT_ATOMS: atom_id res chain seq x y z
N MET A 1 -11.64 14.47 3.67
CA MET A 1 -10.74 13.31 3.61
C MET A 1 -10.51 13.03 2.14
N THR A 2 -9.25 13.02 1.69
CA THR A 2 -8.92 12.66 0.30
C THR A 2 -9.11 11.17 0.10
N SER A 3 -9.15 10.69 -1.14
CA SER A 3 -9.17 9.24 -1.41
C SER A 3 -7.94 8.55 -0.82
N TYR A 4 -6.77 9.20 -0.83
CA TYR A 4 -5.56 8.66 -0.21
C TYR A 4 -5.70 8.49 1.31
N GLU A 5 -6.17 9.53 2.01
CA GLU A 5 -6.40 9.48 3.45
C GLU A 5 -7.49 8.44 3.81
N THR A 6 -8.50 8.30 2.95
CA THR A 6 -9.54 7.28 3.09
C THR A 6 -8.94 5.87 2.98
N LEU A 7 -8.10 5.61 1.97
CA LEU A 7 -7.45 4.32 1.78
C LEU A 7 -6.59 3.94 2.98
N LEU A 8 -5.81 4.88 3.52
CA LEU A 8 -5.01 4.66 4.72
C LEU A 8 -5.86 4.19 5.90
N HIS A 9 -6.99 4.85 6.15
CA HIS A 9 -7.86 4.48 7.26
C HIS A 9 -8.62 3.17 7.05
N LEU A 10 -8.89 2.80 5.78
CA LEU A 10 -9.45 1.49 5.44
C LEU A 10 -8.43 0.36 5.61
N ALA A 11 -7.17 0.60 5.26
CA ALA A 11 -6.10 -0.40 5.38
C ALA A 11 -5.61 -0.60 6.83
N PHE A 12 -5.52 0.48 7.62
CA PHE A 12 -5.00 0.44 8.99
C PHE A 12 -6.13 0.64 10.00
N ARG A 13 -6.89 -0.45 10.24
CA ARG A 13 -8.13 -0.42 11.04
C ARG A 13 -7.89 -0.49 12.54
N THR A 14 -6.83 -1.17 12.98
CA THR A 14 -6.54 -1.38 14.40
C THR A 14 -5.76 -0.19 14.99
N PRO A 15 -5.94 0.13 16.28
CA PRO A 15 -5.14 1.19 16.93
C PRO A 15 -3.63 0.95 16.86
N ALA A 16 -3.20 -0.32 16.93
CA ALA A 16 -1.79 -0.69 16.84
C ALA A 16 -1.23 -0.40 15.44
N ASP A 17 -1.96 -0.79 14.39
CA ASP A 17 -1.56 -0.49 13.01
C ASP A 17 -1.54 1.01 12.75
N GLN A 18 -2.56 1.75 13.23
CA GLN A 18 -2.60 3.20 13.08
C GLN A 18 -1.39 3.87 13.73
N GLN A 19 -1.02 3.45 14.95
CA GLN A 19 0.16 3.97 15.63
C GLN A 19 1.46 3.65 14.88
N HIS A 20 1.54 2.50 14.21
CA HIS A 20 2.74 2.08 13.49
C HIS A 20 2.87 2.75 12.11
N TYR A 21 1.80 2.71 11.30
CA TYR A 21 1.85 3.07 9.89
C TYR A 21 1.39 4.50 9.59
N LEU A 22 0.49 5.09 10.38
CA LEU A 22 -0.02 6.45 10.12
C LEU A 22 0.92 7.52 10.68
N THR A 23 2.19 7.44 10.28
CA THR A 23 3.20 8.43 10.63
C THR A 23 2.95 9.76 9.89
N PRO A 24 3.53 10.89 10.35
CA PRO A 24 3.40 12.15 9.64
C PRO A 24 3.89 12.10 8.19
N ALA A 25 4.88 11.24 7.89
CA ALA A 25 5.38 11.06 6.53
C ALA A 25 4.33 10.40 5.63
N VAL A 26 3.64 9.38 6.14
CA VAL A 26 2.57 8.66 5.42
C VAL A 26 1.36 9.56 5.25
N LEU A 27 0.82 10.12 6.34
CA LEU A 27 -0.34 11.02 6.28
C LEU A 27 -0.12 12.23 5.37
N GLY A 28 1.12 12.73 5.33
CA GLY A 28 1.51 13.88 4.53
C GLY A 28 1.91 13.57 3.09
N ALA A 29 1.94 12.31 2.63
CA ALA A 29 2.54 11.96 1.34
C ALA A 29 1.80 12.61 0.15
N TYR A 30 0.47 12.47 0.08
CA TYR A 30 -0.33 13.07 -1.00
C TYR A 30 -0.27 14.60 -0.99
N THR A 31 -0.52 15.23 0.16
CA THR A 31 -0.43 16.69 0.30
C THR A 31 0.98 17.21 -0.01
N GLY A 32 2.01 16.46 0.38
CA GLY A 32 3.40 16.76 0.11
C GLY A 32 3.74 16.70 -1.39
N PHE A 33 3.08 15.83 -2.15
CA PHE A 33 3.17 15.80 -3.61
C PHE A 33 2.44 16.99 -4.26
N GLU A 34 1.20 17.26 -3.86
CA GLU A 34 0.39 18.39 -4.37
C GLU A 34 1.11 19.74 -4.22
N GLN A 35 1.84 19.92 -3.13
CA GLN A 35 2.53 21.16 -2.79
C GLN A 35 4.00 21.18 -3.25
N ALA A 36 4.49 20.10 -3.85
CA ALA A 36 5.89 19.97 -4.21
C ALA A 36 6.30 20.96 -5.30
N ALA A 37 7.50 21.54 -5.16
CA ALA A 37 8.12 22.23 -6.28
C ALA A 37 8.45 21.21 -7.41
N PRO A 38 8.51 21.63 -8.69
CA PRO A 38 8.77 20.71 -9.82
C PRO A 38 10.02 19.83 -9.64
N ARG A 39 11.07 20.37 -9.00
CA ARG A 39 12.34 19.65 -8.73
C ARG A 39 12.20 18.50 -7.71
N GLU A 40 11.21 18.58 -6.83
CA GLU A 40 10.93 17.61 -5.77
C GLU A 40 9.78 16.67 -6.16
N GLN A 41 9.05 16.99 -7.24
CA GLN A 41 7.80 16.34 -7.57
C GLN A 41 7.96 14.85 -7.80
N GLY A 42 9.02 14.42 -8.51
CA GLY A 42 9.30 12.99 -8.73
C GLY A 42 9.49 12.22 -7.42
N PHE A 43 10.25 12.78 -6.47
CA PHE A 43 10.43 12.12 -5.16
C PHE A 43 9.13 12.07 -4.35
N ARG A 44 8.35 13.15 -4.35
CA ARG A 44 7.07 13.19 -3.62
C ARG A 44 6.02 12.28 -4.25
N PHE A 45 6.05 12.14 -5.57
CA PHE A 45 5.22 11.17 -6.28
C PHE A 45 5.52 9.75 -5.81
N GLU A 46 6.80 9.39 -5.65
CA GLU A 46 7.14 8.05 -5.16
C GLU A 46 6.75 7.84 -3.71
N GLN A 47 6.82 8.87 -2.86
CA GLN A 47 6.27 8.75 -1.50
C GLN A 47 4.77 8.48 -1.51
N TRP A 48 4.00 9.13 -2.38
CA TRP A 48 2.57 8.85 -2.54
C TRP A 48 2.33 7.43 -3.09
N ARG A 49 3.08 7.02 -4.13
CA ARG A 49 3.00 5.67 -4.71
C ARG A 49 3.27 4.58 -3.65
N LEU A 50 4.31 4.78 -2.83
CA LEU A 50 4.61 3.88 -1.72
C LEU A 50 3.47 3.82 -0.70
N GLY A 51 2.79 4.94 -0.44
CA GLY A 51 1.66 4.99 0.49
C GLY A 51 0.49 4.14 0.00
N VAL A 52 0.15 4.24 -1.29
CA VAL A 52 -0.89 3.41 -1.92
C VAL A 52 -0.48 1.94 -1.89
N ALA A 53 0.73 1.63 -2.33
CA ALA A 53 1.27 0.27 -2.38
C ALA A 53 1.33 -0.40 -0.99
N THR A 54 1.73 0.34 0.04
CA THR A 54 1.75 -0.14 1.44
C THR A 54 0.34 -0.51 1.90
N SER A 55 -0.66 0.33 1.57
CA SER A 55 -2.04 0.11 1.96
C SER A 55 -2.62 -1.15 1.30
N LEU A 56 -2.36 -1.34 0.01
CA LEU A 56 -2.80 -2.53 -0.74
C LEU A 56 -2.19 -3.82 -0.19
N LEU A 57 -0.88 -3.83 0.09
CA LEU A 57 -0.24 -5.01 0.69
C LEU A 57 -0.76 -5.29 2.10
N ARG A 58 -1.16 -4.26 2.86
CA ARG A 58 -1.76 -4.48 4.17
C ARG A 58 -3.16 -5.07 4.08
N LEU A 59 -4.01 -4.58 3.18
CA LEU A 59 -5.33 -5.15 2.93
C LEU A 59 -5.21 -6.62 2.51
N LEU A 60 -4.25 -6.92 1.64
CA LEU A 60 -3.95 -8.28 1.19
C LEU A 60 -3.47 -9.18 2.35
N ALA A 61 -2.59 -8.66 3.20
CA ALA A 61 -2.15 -9.38 4.39
C ALA A 61 -3.31 -9.70 5.35
N ASP A 62 -4.22 -8.76 5.56
CA ASP A 62 -5.40 -8.94 6.41
C ASP A 62 -6.41 -9.93 5.80
N LEU A 63 -6.47 -10.04 4.48
CA LEU A 63 -7.45 -10.88 3.79
C LEU A 63 -7.15 -12.38 3.96
N GLY A 64 -5.88 -12.79 3.92
CA GLY A 64 -5.49 -14.22 3.96
C GLY A 64 -4.37 -14.55 4.95
N ASP A 65 -4.18 -13.70 5.97
CA ASP A 65 -3.07 -13.76 6.94
C ASP A 65 -1.70 -13.98 6.28
N HIS A 66 -1.43 -13.19 5.24
CA HIS A 66 -0.23 -13.33 4.44
C HIS A 66 0.95 -12.57 5.06
N ASP A 67 1.77 -13.30 5.81
CA ASP A 67 2.97 -12.77 6.47
C ASP A 67 3.94 -12.10 5.50
N GLU A 68 4.11 -12.63 4.28
CA GLU A 68 4.96 -12.00 3.27
C GLU A 68 4.42 -10.64 2.84
N ALA A 69 3.11 -10.51 2.64
CA ALA A 69 2.48 -9.24 2.28
C ALA A 69 2.61 -8.22 3.42
N ARG A 70 2.45 -8.65 4.67
CA ARG A 70 2.65 -7.82 5.87
C ARG A 70 4.09 -7.29 5.95
N ARG A 71 5.07 -8.17 5.76
CA ARG A 71 6.50 -7.79 5.76
C ARG A 71 6.84 -6.90 4.56
N ALA A 72 6.25 -7.12 3.40
CA ALA A 72 6.46 -6.28 2.23
C ALA A 72 5.87 -4.87 2.47
N ALA A 73 4.70 -4.76 3.11
CA ALA A 73 4.15 -3.48 3.55
C ALA A 73 5.10 -2.74 4.50
N ASP A 74 5.73 -3.44 5.45
CA ASP A 74 6.73 -2.82 6.35
C ASP A 74 7.94 -2.24 5.61
N VAL A 75 8.41 -2.93 4.57
CA VAL A 75 9.51 -2.46 3.73
C VAL A 75 9.13 -1.17 3.01
N LEU A 76 7.95 -1.12 2.41
CA LEU A 76 7.46 0.07 1.70
C LEU A 76 7.22 1.24 2.67
N HIS A 77 6.61 0.96 3.83
CA HIS A 77 6.39 1.94 4.89
C HIS A 77 7.71 2.55 5.38
N ARG A 78 8.72 1.72 5.61
CA ARG A 78 10.06 2.16 6.01
C ARG A 78 10.71 3.01 4.93
N ALA A 79 10.63 2.59 3.66
CA ALA A 79 11.18 3.34 2.54
C ALA A 79 10.54 4.74 2.45
N LEU A 80 9.20 4.81 2.51
CA LEU A 80 8.44 6.06 2.50
C LEU A 80 8.89 7.00 3.63
N SER A 81 9.08 6.45 4.83
CA SER A 81 9.38 7.22 6.04
C SER A 81 10.84 7.66 6.16
N THR A 82 11.78 6.96 5.52
CA THR A 82 13.22 7.15 5.78
C THR A 82 14.07 7.50 4.57
N ALA A 83 13.59 7.21 3.35
CA ALA A 83 14.32 7.56 2.13
C ALA A 83 14.41 9.08 1.96
N ARG A 84 15.48 9.53 1.29
CA ARG A 84 15.75 10.96 1.05
C ARG A 84 15.75 11.31 -0.43
N SER A 85 15.66 10.32 -1.31
CA SER A 85 15.60 10.47 -2.75
C SER A 85 14.93 9.23 -3.38
N PRO A 86 14.55 9.29 -4.67
CA PRO A 86 14.06 8.13 -5.41
C PRO A 86 15.06 6.97 -5.43
N GLU A 87 16.35 7.27 -5.62
CA GLU A 87 17.40 6.24 -5.66
C GLU A 87 17.57 5.53 -4.30
N ASP A 88 17.33 6.24 -3.20
CA ASP A 88 17.31 5.67 -1.86
C ASP A 88 16.08 4.75 -1.65
N ILE A 89 14.93 5.07 -2.26
CA ILE A 89 13.75 4.18 -2.28
C ILE A 89 14.09 2.90 -3.01
N ASP A 90 14.58 3.01 -4.25
CA ASP A 90 14.94 1.86 -5.09
C ASP A 90 15.94 0.94 -4.39
N LYS A 91 16.96 1.54 -3.76
CA LYS A 91 17.97 0.79 -3.00
C LYS A 91 17.39 0.07 -1.78
N GLN A 92 16.39 0.65 -1.12
CA GLN A 92 15.72 0.01 0.01
C GLN A 92 14.84 -1.15 -0.45
N ILE A 93 14.05 -0.97 -1.50
CA ILE A 93 13.15 -1.99 -2.06
C ILE A 93 13.95 -3.14 -2.67
N HIS A 94 14.97 -2.84 -3.47
CA HIS A 94 15.75 -3.86 -4.19
C HIS A 94 16.43 -4.87 -3.26
N LYS A 95 16.84 -4.45 -2.05
CA LYS A 95 17.41 -5.34 -1.03
C LYS A 95 16.43 -6.45 -0.61
N GLU A 96 15.14 -6.17 -0.69
CA GLU A 96 14.06 -7.04 -0.28
C GLU A 96 13.33 -7.65 -1.50
N SER A 97 13.91 -7.56 -2.71
CA SER A 97 13.31 -8.08 -3.95
C SER A 97 12.73 -9.49 -3.84
N LYS A 98 13.46 -10.40 -3.18
CA LYS A 98 12.98 -11.78 -2.94
C LYS A 98 11.68 -11.86 -2.15
N LEU A 99 11.45 -10.93 -1.21
CA LEU A 99 10.22 -10.89 -0.44
C LEU A 99 9.04 -10.54 -1.34
N PHE A 100 9.23 -9.56 -2.23
CA PHE A 100 8.20 -9.19 -3.22
C PHE A 100 7.92 -10.34 -4.20
N ASP A 101 8.93 -11.09 -4.64
CA ASP A 101 8.72 -12.29 -5.47
C ASP A 101 7.87 -13.35 -4.74
N GLN A 102 8.07 -13.51 -3.42
CA GLN A 102 7.31 -14.45 -2.59
C GLN A 102 5.85 -14.05 -2.44
N VAL A 103 5.56 -12.74 -2.32
CA VAL A 103 4.18 -12.22 -2.33
C VAL A 103 3.45 -12.75 -3.56
N TYR A 104 4.01 -12.62 -4.77
CA TYR A 104 3.34 -13.12 -5.98
C TYR A 104 3.27 -14.66 -6.11
N THR A 105 4.10 -15.40 -5.37
CA THR A 105 4.19 -16.86 -5.47
C THR A 105 3.25 -17.59 -4.50
N ASN A 106 3.03 -17.02 -3.31
CA ASN A 106 2.26 -17.65 -2.24
C ASN A 106 0.76 -17.31 -2.24
N LEU A 107 0.30 -16.50 -3.19
CA LEU A 107 -1.02 -15.87 -3.14
C LEU A 107 -1.94 -16.33 -4.25
N TYR A 108 -2.72 -17.40 -4.08
CA TYR A 108 -3.94 -17.63 -4.89
C TYR A 108 -4.94 -18.54 -4.17
N VAL A 109 -6.07 -17.99 -3.72
CA VAL A 109 -7.28 -18.79 -3.46
C VAL A 109 -8.61 -18.05 -3.72
N ASN A 110 -8.67 -16.70 -3.75
CA ASN A 110 -9.91 -15.94 -3.96
C ASN A 110 -9.77 -14.70 -4.87
N ASP A 111 -10.90 -14.28 -5.46
CA ASP A 111 -10.99 -13.18 -6.43
C ASP A 111 -10.57 -11.81 -5.84
N GLU A 112 -10.85 -11.58 -4.56
CA GLU A 112 -10.51 -10.33 -3.85
C GLU A 112 -9.00 -10.14 -3.70
N GLY A 113 -8.25 -11.22 -3.42
CA GLY A 113 -6.79 -11.18 -3.32
C GLY A 113 -6.15 -10.90 -4.68
N GLU A 114 -6.71 -11.46 -5.75
CA GLU A 114 -6.28 -11.17 -7.12
C GLU A 114 -6.53 -9.71 -7.50
N ALA A 115 -7.70 -9.15 -7.16
CA ALA A 115 -8.02 -7.75 -7.41
C ALA A 115 -7.07 -6.79 -6.67
N LEU A 116 -6.71 -7.10 -5.41
CA LEU A 116 -5.72 -6.32 -4.66
C LEU A 116 -4.32 -6.38 -5.29
N LEU A 117 -3.91 -7.55 -5.78
CA LEU A 117 -2.62 -7.73 -6.47
C LEU A 117 -2.58 -7.00 -7.81
N ASP A 118 -3.67 -6.99 -8.57
CA ASP A 118 -3.77 -6.21 -9.81
C ASP A 118 -3.59 -4.71 -9.53
N LEU A 119 -4.31 -4.17 -8.54
CA LEU A 119 -4.15 -2.77 -8.12
C LEU A 119 -2.73 -2.49 -7.62
N PHE A 120 -2.11 -3.44 -6.92
CA PHE A 120 -0.73 -3.30 -6.47
C PHE A 120 0.25 -3.24 -7.65
N ALA A 121 0.13 -4.16 -8.63
CA ALA A 121 0.94 -4.15 -9.84
C ALA A 121 0.77 -2.83 -10.63
N ARG A 122 -0.48 -2.38 -10.81
CA ARG A 122 -0.80 -1.10 -11.46
C ARG A 122 -0.25 0.10 -10.68
N THR A 123 -0.19 0.03 -9.36
CA THR A 123 0.44 1.06 -8.53
C THR A 123 1.94 1.16 -8.84
N LEU A 124 2.64 0.04 -9.00
CA LEU A 124 4.07 0.03 -9.33
C LEU A 124 4.33 0.61 -10.72
N ASP A 125 3.46 0.27 -11.69
CA ASP A 125 3.55 0.70 -13.08
C ASP A 125 3.04 2.13 -13.33
N ALA A 126 2.35 2.75 -12.37
CA ALA A 126 1.81 4.10 -12.52
C ALA A 126 2.93 5.16 -12.61
N ASP A 127 3.20 5.63 -13.83
CA ASP A 127 4.25 6.62 -14.13
C ASP A 127 3.74 8.07 -14.14
N ALA A 128 2.43 8.27 -13.93
CA ALA A 128 1.78 9.56 -13.95
C ALA A 128 0.83 9.76 -12.74
N PRO A 129 0.71 10.99 -12.21
CA PRO A 129 -0.17 11.29 -11.08
C PRO A 129 -1.64 10.91 -11.30
N ASP A 130 -2.17 11.15 -12.51
CA ASP A 130 -3.57 10.84 -12.82
C ASP A 130 -3.84 9.32 -12.79
N LEU A 131 -2.87 8.50 -13.22
CA LEU A 131 -2.97 7.05 -13.15
C LEU A 131 -2.94 6.56 -11.70
N LEU A 132 -2.05 7.11 -10.87
CA LEU A 132 -1.99 6.76 -9.46
C LEU A 132 -3.24 7.22 -8.69
N ALA A 133 -3.81 8.39 -9.03
CA ALA A 133 -5.06 8.86 -8.48
C ALA A 133 -6.19 7.87 -8.78
N GLN A 134 -6.30 7.44 -10.05
CA GLN A 134 -7.29 6.46 -10.47
C GLN A 134 -7.12 5.13 -9.71
N VAL A 135 -5.91 4.59 -9.63
CA VAL A 135 -5.64 3.35 -8.88
C VAL A 135 -5.99 3.51 -7.40
N ASN A 136 -5.70 4.68 -6.81
CA ASN A 136 -6.06 4.96 -5.43
C ASN A 136 -7.57 5.02 -5.21
N ASP A 137 -8.33 5.62 -6.13
CA ASP A 137 -9.79 5.65 -6.06
C ASP A 137 -10.39 4.24 -6.17
N GLU A 138 -9.92 3.44 -7.13
CA GLU A 138 -10.31 2.03 -7.29
C GLU A 138 -9.96 1.20 -6.06
N ALA A 139 -8.79 1.45 -5.44
CA ALA A 139 -8.39 0.79 -4.20
C ALA A 139 -9.29 1.15 -3.02
N VAL A 140 -9.76 2.39 -2.93
CA VAL A 140 -10.73 2.79 -1.90
C VAL A 140 -12.04 2.05 -2.07
N ASP A 141 -12.54 1.96 -3.30
CA ASP A 141 -13.80 1.28 -3.58
C ASP A 141 -13.70 -0.21 -3.29
N LEU A 142 -12.63 -0.88 -3.75
CA LEU A 142 -12.39 -2.28 -3.40
C LEU A 142 -12.27 -2.48 -1.88
N ALA A 143 -11.48 -1.65 -1.18
CA ALA A 143 -11.27 -1.79 0.26
C ALA A 143 -12.56 -1.63 1.10
N ARG A 144 -13.59 -0.96 0.58
CA ARG A 144 -14.91 -0.88 1.22
C ARG A 144 -15.77 -2.12 1.01
N GLU A 145 -15.52 -2.85 -0.08
CA GLU A 145 -16.24 -4.06 -0.46
C GLU A 145 -15.63 -5.33 0.17
N LEU A 146 -14.34 -5.28 0.54
CA LEU A 146 -13.66 -6.40 1.19
C LEU A 146 -14.36 -6.80 2.49
N ASP A 147 -14.79 -8.06 2.54
CA ASP A 147 -15.35 -8.66 3.74
C ASP A 147 -14.25 -9.35 4.56
N PHE A 148 -13.82 -8.67 5.62
CA PHE A 148 -12.84 -9.21 6.56
C PHE A 148 -13.48 -10.02 7.70
N GLU A 149 -14.82 -10.02 7.82
CA GLU A 149 -15.56 -10.65 8.93
C GLU A 149 -16.08 -12.05 8.55
N ALA A 150 -16.48 -12.27 7.29
CA ALA A 150 -17.02 -13.56 6.82
C ALA A 150 -16.07 -14.76 6.95
N ARG A 151 -14.76 -14.54 7.19
CA ARG A 151 -13.78 -15.62 7.36
C ARG A 151 -13.63 -16.16 8.79
N ASN A 152 -14.23 -15.53 9.80
CA ASN A 152 -14.18 -16.02 11.19
C ASN A 152 -15.34 -16.97 11.56
N ASP A 153 -16.38 -17.08 10.73
CA ASP A 153 -17.58 -17.86 11.08
C ASP A 153 -17.53 -19.34 10.64
N ASP A 154 -16.48 -19.78 9.92
CA ASP A 154 -16.33 -21.17 9.43
C ASP A 154 -15.46 -22.08 10.34
N GLU A 155 -15.00 -21.61 11.51
CA GLU A 155 -14.20 -22.42 12.46
C GLU A 155 -14.99 -23.02 13.65
N ASP A 156 -16.31 -22.79 13.73
CA ASP A 156 -17.17 -23.33 14.79
C ASP A 156 -18.22 -24.35 14.27
N GLU A 157 -17.77 -25.53 13.79
CA GLU A 157 -18.58 -26.77 13.78
C GLU A 157 -17.80 -28.02 14.23
#